data_AF-A0A934DA22-F1
#
_entry.id   AF-A0A934DA22-F1
#
_cell.length_a   1.000
_cell.length_b   1.000
_cell.length_c   1.000
_cell.angle_alpha   90.00
_cell.angle_beta   90.00
_cell.angle_gamma   90.00
#
_symmetry.space_group_name_H-M   'P 1'
#
loop_
_entity.id
_entity.type
_entity.pdbx_description
1 polymer ?
#
loop_
_entity_poly.entity_id
_entity_poly.type
_entity_poly.pdbx_seq_one_letter_code
_entity_poly.pdbx_strand_id
1 'polypeptide(L)'
;MYYSRILLVSLVLGVAVFLGAYALLPHGTAVDDCLERPAPGKCLIEKAHLIAMTGDIRGALDYAVRVIAPYNRNVVHFAMHVIGHEAYEHIGNRAAALALLPPEASTNEHYLTYEGYQHGLLQFYLAAEKDNTSIDSLIKESCGEFYVPENTQTESFTWRARRQCFHAVGHALMYAYKNDLSQALPPCGRLPYEWMRDRCAYGVFMELSYLYDPSYSVGNESPYVVGDNMALVCEPLTDFKSQCAEFVGRSYFMSHKNDLKGAFKACAELSPPFDRTCRIDIAEIVITSSDDFAKLRQGCSAAGPQYELECLATVARAVQRGYAGEAARGKDFCASIESPLREQCKSESQKPAQ
;
A
#
# COMPACT_ATOMS: atom_id res chain seq x y z
N MET A 1 80.62 37.61 38.57
CA MET A 1 80.72 38.88 37.83
C MET A 1 79.43 39.10 37.07
N TYR A 2 78.89 40.30 37.21
CA TYR A 2 77.71 40.91 36.56
C TYR A 2 76.30 40.34 36.81
N TYR A 3 75.62 41.09 37.69
CA TYR A 3 74.19 41.29 37.85
C TYR A 3 73.43 41.48 36.51
N SER A 4 72.19 40.98 36.43
CA SER A 4 71.04 41.89 36.25
C SER A 4 69.74 41.25 36.72
N ARG A 5 69.03 42.00 37.58
CA ARG A 5 67.64 41.81 38.01
C ARG A 5 66.70 42.41 36.94
N ILE A 6 65.38 42.33 37.21
CA ILE A 6 64.23 43.06 36.61
C ILE A 6 63.52 42.17 35.55
N LEU A 7 62.21 41.86 35.56
CA LEU A 7 60.99 42.49 36.09
C LEU A 7 59.90 41.41 36.32
N LEU A 8 59.16 41.54 37.42
CA LEU A 8 57.83 40.96 37.63
C LEU A 8 56.81 41.92 37.02
N VAL A 9 55.98 41.50 36.05
CA VAL A 9 54.67 42.12 35.79
C VAL A 9 53.67 41.04 35.40
N SER A 10 52.58 41.03 36.14
CA SER A 10 51.39 40.21 36.04
C SER A 10 50.70 40.29 34.67
N LEU A 11 50.23 39.16 34.15
CA LEU A 11 49.01 39.15 33.33
C LEU A 11 48.05 38.10 33.90
N VAL A 12 47.01 38.64 34.53
CA VAL A 12 45.84 37.94 35.03
C VAL A 12 44.80 37.87 33.91
N LEU A 13 43.96 36.83 33.96
CA LEU A 13 42.74 36.57 33.18
C LEU A 13 42.90 35.91 31.80
N GLY A 14 42.45 34.66 31.75
CA GLY A 14 42.21 33.91 30.52
C GLY A 14 41.76 32.47 30.74
N VAL A 15 40.93 32.20 31.77
CA VAL A 15 40.24 30.90 31.88
C VAL A 15 39.11 30.92 30.85
N ALA A 16 39.40 30.49 29.63
CA ALA A 16 38.37 30.14 28.65
C ALA A 16 37.96 28.69 28.91
N VAL A 17 36.96 28.52 29.77
CA VAL A 17 36.18 27.30 29.87
C VAL A 17 35.52 27.07 28.51
N PHE A 18 36.04 26.12 27.73
CA PHE A 18 35.34 25.50 26.61
C PHE A 18 34.20 24.64 27.19
N LEU A 19 33.16 25.29 27.70
CA LEU A 19 31.83 24.69 27.72
C LEU A 19 31.35 24.81 26.29
N GLY A 20 31.60 23.75 25.52
CA GLY A 20 30.96 23.56 24.23
C GLY A 20 29.46 23.70 24.46
N ALA A 21 28.90 24.77 23.90
CA ALA A 21 27.48 24.91 23.72
C ALA A 21 27.02 23.73 22.86
N TYR A 22 26.61 22.65 23.51
CA TYR A 22 25.52 21.85 22.99
C TYR A 22 24.36 22.83 22.87
N ALA A 23 24.23 23.40 21.67
CA ALA A 23 23.05 24.12 21.28
C ALA A 23 21.88 23.16 21.53
N LEU A 24 21.14 23.43 22.59
CA LEU A 24 19.78 23.00 22.78
C LEU A 24 19.01 23.52 21.56
N LEU A 25 18.98 22.72 20.49
CA LEU A 25 18.00 22.91 19.44
C LEU A 25 16.64 22.85 20.13
N PRO A 26 15.77 23.85 19.93
CA PRO A 26 14.44 23.79 20.50
C PRO A 26 13.78 22.53 19.91
N HIS A 27 13.35 21.61 20.77
CA HIS A 27 12.34 20.61 20.45
C HIS A 27 10.98 21.30 20.23
N GLY A 28 10.97 22.26 19.30
CA GLY A 28 9.78 22.83 18.72
C GLY A 28 9.35 21.88 17.61
N THR A 29 8.17 21.32 17.78
CA THR A 29 7.39 20.59 16.80
C THR A 29 7.13 21.47 15.57
N ALA A 30 8.13 21.66 14.71
CA ALA A 30 7.89 22.21 13.40
C ALA A 30 7.00 21.18 12.68
N VAL A 31 5.75 21.57 12.42
CA VAL A 31 4.85 20.80 11.57
C VAL A 31 5.52 20.65 10.21
N ASP A 32 5.55 19.45 9.67
CA ASP A 32 6.20 19.19 8.40
C ASP A 32 5.58 20.07 7.31
N ASP A 33 6.41 20.75 6.51
CA ASP A 33 5.97 21.70 5.49
C ASP A 33 5.06 21.07 4.43
N CYS A 34 5.15 19.76 4.22
CA CYS A 34 4.25 19.04 3.34
C CYS A 34 2.79 19.04 3.85
N LEU A 35 2.57 19.05 5.17
CA LEU A 35 1.23 19.02 5.76
C LEU A 35 0.41 20.28 5.48
N GLU A 36 1.08 21.38 5.14
CA GLU A 36 0.44 22.65 4.82
C GLU A 36 0.10 22.79 3.31
N ARG A 37 0.49 21.81 2.47
CA ARG A 37 0.29 21.89 1.01
C ARG A 37 -1.11 21.39 0.58
N PRO A 38 -1.62 21.78 -0.60
CA PRO A 38 -2.91 21.30 -1.13
C PRO A 38 -2.98 19.78 -1.38
N ALA A 39 -1.83 19.11 -1.55
CA ALA A 39 -1.73 17.66 -1.72
C ALA A 39 -0.61 17.09 -0.83
N PRO A 40 -0.80 17.05 0.50
CA PRO A 40 0.26 16.67 1.43
C PRO A 40 0.84 15.29 1.14
N GLY A 41 -0.02 14.32 0.78
CA GLY A 41 0.41 12.95 0.52
C GLY A 41 1.51 12.82 -0.53
N LYS A 42 1.39 13.53 -1.66
CA LYS A 42 2.40 13.52 -2.72
C LYS A 42 3.74 14.10 -2.23
N CYS A 43 3.68 15.25 -1.55
CA CYS A 43 4.86 15.88 -0.98
C CYS A 43 5.55 14.99 0.06
N LEU A 44 4.77 14.34 0.94
CA LEU A 44 5.30 13.44 1.96
C LEU A 44 6.03 12.24 1.32
N ILE A 45 5.46 11.63 0.28
CA ILE A 45 6.09 10.52 -0.45
C ILE A 45 7.38 10.99 -1.14
N GLU A 46 7.34 12.10 -1.87
CA GLU A 46 8.52 12.67 -2.54
C GLU A 46 9.64 13.00 -1.55
N LYS A 47 9.31 13.57 -0.40
CA LYS A 47 10.29 13.88 0.65
C LYS A 47 10.91 12.63 1.26
N ALA A 48 10.12 11.59 1.52
CA ALA A 48 10.63 10.30 1.97
C ALA A 48 11.56 9.65 0.93
N HIS A 49 11.18 9.72 -0.35
CA HIS A 49 11.99 9.23 -1.47
C HIS A 49 13.33 9.97 -1.56
N LEU A 50 13.31 11.30 -1.50
CA LEU A 50 14.52 12.12 -1.54
C LEU A 50 15.48 11.80 -0.39
N ILE A 51 14.99 11.52 0.81
CA ILE A 51 15.84 11.07 1.93
C ILE A 51 16.47 9.72 1.60
N ALA A 52 15.66 8.76 1.11
CA ALA A 52 16.13 7.42 0.78
C ALA A 52 17.17 7.42 -0.35
N MET A 53 16.99 8.23 -1.40
CA MET A 53 17.94 8.40 -2.53
C MET A 53 19.32 8.91 -2.11
N THR A 54 19.46 9.52 -0.92
CA THR A 54 20.79 9.91 -0.39
C THR A 54 21.54 8.75 0.25
N GLY A 55 20.94 7.55 0.30
CA GLY A 55 21.41 6.40 1.06
C GLY A 55 20.97 6.39 2.53
N ASP A 56 20.28 7.43 3.02
CA ASP A 56 19.75 7.48 4.38
C ASP A 56 18.42 6.70 4.51
N ILE A 57 18.49 5.39 4.32
CA ILE A 57 17.31 4.51 4.39
C ILE A 57 16.69 4.54 5.80
N ARG A 58 17.51 4.63 6.85
CA ARG A 58 17.00 4.68 8.23
C ARG A 58 16.28 6.00 8.52
N GLY A 59 16.80 7.12 8.05
CA GLY A 59 16.12 8.42 8.14
C GLY A 59 14.80 8.43 7.38
N ALA A 60 14.76 7.82 6.19
CA ALA A 60 13.53 7.71 5.41
C ALA A 60 12.47 6.83 6.11
N LEU A 61 12.88 5.71 6.70
CA LEU A 61 12.01 4.85 7.52
C LEU A 61 11.47 5.59 8.76
N ASP A 62 12.33 6.32 9.48
CA ASP A 62 11.92 7.10 10.65
C ASP A 62 10.91 8.20 10.27
N TYR A 63 11.17 8.89 9.16
CA TYR A 63 10.25 9.88 8.60
C TYR A 63 8.89 9.27 8.23
N ALA A 64 8.89 8.12 7.53
CA ALA A 64 7.67 7.41 7.16
C ALA A 64 6.84 7.01 8.39
N VAL A 65 7.47 6.43 9.40
CA VAL A 65 6.79 5.96 10.62
C VAL A 65 6.30 7.13 11.50
N ARG A 66 7.09 8.19 11.66
CA ARG A 66 6.78 9.27 12.61
C ARG A 66 5.96 10.40 12.02
N VAL A 67 6.08 10.66 10.72
CA VAL A 67 5.43 11.81 10.06
C VAL A 67 4.28 11.35 9.16
N ILE A 68 4.52 10.35 8.31
CA ILE A 68 3.54 9.94 7.30
C ILE A 68 2.48 9.02 7.90
N ALA A 69 2.87 8.02 8.69
CA ALA A 69 1.93 7.05 9.25
C ALA A 69 0.81 7.69 10.09
N PRO A 70 1.07 8.70 10.95
CA PRO A 70 0.02 9.40 11.68
C PRO A 70 -0.88 10.25 10.77
N TYR A 71 -0.38 10.72 9.62
CA TYR A 71 -1.16 11.52 8.68
C TYR A 71 -2.15 10.66 7.88
N ASN A 72 -1.67 9.61 7.23
CA ASN A 72 -2.50 8.77 6.38
C ASN A 72 -1.86 7.40 6.12
N ARG A 73 -2.61 6.34 6.43
CA ARG A 73 -2.17 4.95 6.30
C ARG A 73 -1.84 4.52 4.86
N ASN A 74 -2.55 5.06 3.85
CA ASN A 74 -2.29 4.73 2.46
C ASN A 74 -1.03 5.47 1.97
N VAL A 75 -0.86 6.72 2.41
CA VAL A 75 0.32 7.51 2.04
C VAL A 75 1.60 6.88 2.60
N VAL A 76 1.60 6.38 3.84
CA VAL A 76 2.78 5.68 4.37
C VAL A 76 3.04 4.38 3.61
N HIS A 77 2.01 3.65 3.20
CA HIS A 77 2.18 2.45 2.38
C HIS A 77 2.92 2.77 1.06
N PHE A 78 2.46 3.79 0.32
CA PHE A 78 3.11 4.22 -0.92
C PHE A 78 4.51 4.79 -0.70
N ALA A 79 4.74 5.54 0.39
CA ALA A 79 6.08 6.00 0.74
C ALA A 79 7.03 4.82 1.01
N MET A 80 6.54 3.74 1.61
CA MET A 80 7.36 2.58 1.90
C MET A 80 7.72 1.78 0.64
N HIS A 81 6.90 1.80 -0.41
CA HIS A 81 7.31 1.25 -1.72
C HIS A 81 8.60 1.92 -2.23
N VAL A 82 8.64 3.25 -2.29
CA VAL A 82 9.82 3.96 -2.78
C VAL A 82 11.02 3.79 -1.85
N ILE A 83 10.81 3.74 -0.53
CA ILE A 83 11.91 3.48 0.43
C ILE A 83 12.46 2.05 0.27
N GLY A 84 11.60 1.05 0.09
CA GLY A 84 12.02 -0.35 -0.11
C GLY A 84 12.84 -0.55 -1.38
N HIS A 85 12.47 0.15 -2.46
CA HIS A 85 13.22 0.19 -3.71
C HIS A 85 14.65 0.72 -3.48
N GLU A 86 14.77 1.94 -2.97
CA GLU A 86 16.05 2.60 -2.69
C GLU A 86 16.91 1.78 -1.72
N ALA A 87 16.27 1.10 -0.75
CA ALA A 87 16.97 0.23 0.17
C ALA A 87 17.68 -0.93 -0.55
N TYR A 88 17.04 -1.59 -1.53
CA TYR A 88 17.75 -2.60 -2.32
C TYR A 88 18.84 -1.96 -3.18
N GLU A 89 18.54 -0.85 -3.85
CA GLU A 89 19.50 -0.17 -4.73
C GLU A 89 20.81 0.16 -4.02
N HIS A 90 20.74 0.68 -2.79
CA HIS A 90 21.93 1.04 -2.02
C HIS A 90 22.61 -0.15 -1.31
N ILE A 91 21.86 -1.20 -0.93
CA ILE A 91 22.39 -2.30 -0.10
C ILE A 91 22.82 -3.50 -0.94
N GLY A 92 22.14 -3.75 -2.07
CA GLY A 92 22.39 -4.89 -2.96
C GLY A 92 22.14 -6.26 -2.34
N ASN A 93 21.45 -6.33 -1.19
CA ASN A 93 21.15 -7.57 -0.49
C ASN A 93 19.75 -7.51 0.13
N ARG A 94 18.84 -8.34 -0.38
CA ARG A 94 17.43 -8.38 0.06
C ARG A 94 17.30 -8.60 1.56
N ALA A 95 18.00 -9.59 2.12
CA ALA A 95 17.87 -9.95 3.53
C ALA A 95 18.37 -8.83 4.45
N ALA A 96 19.51 -8.21 4.12
CA ALA A 96 20.05 -7.09 4.86
C ALA A 96 19.15 -5.85 4.76
N ALA A 97 18.58 -5.57 3.59
CA ALA A 97 17.64 -4.47 3.40
C ALA A 97 16.32 -4.69 4.17
N LEU A 98 15.78 -5.91 4.18
CA LEU A 98 14.58 -6.24 4.98
C LEU A 98 14.83 -6.08 6.49
N ALA A 99 16.04 -6.42 6.95
CA ALA A 99 16.44 -6.28 8.35
C ALA A 99 16.57 -4.82 8.85
N LEU A 100 16.42 -3.81 7.96
CA LEU A 100 16.36 -2.40 8.37
C LEU A 100 15.01 -2.00 8.94
N LEU A 101 13.94 -2.74 8.66
CA LEU A 101 12.61 -2.41 9.16
C LEU A 101 12.61 -2.41 10.70
N PRO A 102 12.11 -1.32 11.32
CA PRO A 102 12.03 -1.26 12.77
C PRO A 102 11.01 -2.30 13.27
N PRO A 103 11.22 -2.90 14.46
CA PRO A 103 10.31 -3.92 15.01
C PRO A 103 8.84 -3.47 15.01
N GLU A 104 8.61 -2.18 15.28
CA GLU A 104 7.29 -1.55 15.32
C GLU A 104 6.53 -1.63 14.00
N ALA A 105 7.23 -1.65 12.85
CA ALA A 105 6.62 -1.73 11.53
C ALA A 105 5.87 -3.04 11.28
N SER A 106 6.20 -4.10 12.03
CA SER A 106 5.54 -5.41 11.95
C SER A 106 4.33 -5.56 12.87
N THR A 107 4.02 -4.55 13.69
CA THR A 107 2.84 -4.58 14.57
C THR A 107 1.53 -4.44 13.77
N ASN A 108 0.42 -4.93 14.33
CA ASN A 108 -0.90 -4.79 13.71
C ASN A 108 -1.35 -3.33 13.49
N GLU A 109 -0.73 -2.36 14.16
CA GLU A 109 -1.03 -0.94 13.98
C GLU A 109 -0.25 -0.34 12.80
N HIS A 110 0.94 -0.86 12.50
CA HIS A 110 1.84 -0.32 11.49
C HIS A 110 2.11 -1.25 10.31
N TYR A 111 1.42 -2.38 10.20
CA TYR A 111 1.68 -3.41 9.20
C TYR A 111 1.73 -2.88 7.75
N LEU A 112 0.98 -1.82 7.41
CA LEU A 112 0.98 -1.24 6.06
C LEU A 112 2.36 -0.69 5.68
N THR A 113 3.13 -0.28 6.69
CA THR A 113 4.52 0.13 6.59
C THR A 113 5.39 -1.04 6.13
N TYR A 114 5.29 -2.18 6.84
CA TYR A 114 6.00 -3.41 6.48
C TYR A 114 5.60 -3.92 5.09
N GLU A 115 4.29 -3.97 4.80
CA GLU A 115 3.77 -4.43 3.50
C GLU A 115 4.32 -3.57 2.35
N GLY A 116 4.19 -2.24 2.44
CA GLY A 116 4.68 -1.34 1.39
C GLY A 116 6.18 -1.43 1.17
N TYR A 117 6.97 -1.57 2.24
CA TYR A 117 8.43 -1.74 2.12
C TYR A 117 8.80 -3.05 1.45
N GLN A 118 8.14 -4.14 1.84
CA GLN A 118 8.35 -5.44 1.22
C GLN A 118 7.99 -5.42 -0.27
N HIS A 119 6.92 -4.70 -0.66
CA HIS A 119 6.56 -4.53 -2.06
C HIS A 119 7.69 -3.86 -2.85
N GLY A 120 8.13 -2.68 -2.41
CA GLY A 120 9.20 -1.92 -3.05
C GLY A 120 10.53 -2.68 -3.14
N LEU A 121 10.90 -3.33 -2.04
CA LEU A 121 12.11 -4.15 -1.96
C LEU A 121 12.07 -5.29 -2.97
N LEU A 122 10.96 -6.02 -3.06
CA LEU A 122 10.82 -7.13 -3.99
C LEU A 122 10.72 -6.66 -5.44
N GLN A 123 10.08 -5.53 -5.71
CA GLN A 123 10.01 -4.91 -7.04
C GLN A 123 11.40 -4.75 -7.62
N PHE A 124 12.28 -4.04 -6.91
CA PHE A 124 13.62 -3.80 -7.41
C PHE A 124 14.52 -5.04 -7.38
N TYR A 125 14.41 -5.88 -6.34
CA TYR A 125 15.14 -7.15 -6.26
C TYR A 125 14.88 -8.05 -7.48
N LEU A 126 13.61 -8.31 -7.82
CA LEU A 126 13.28 -9.17 -8.96
C LEU A 126 13.74 -8.55 -10.28
N ALA A 127 13.57 -7.24 -10.46
CA ALA A 127 14.03 -6.56 -11.67
C ALA A 127 15.55 -6.60 -11.84
N ALA A 128 16.31 -6.46 -10.76
CA ALA A 128 17.77 -6.51 -10.78
C ALA A 128 18.30 -7.92 -11.06
N GLU A 129 17.64 -8.96 -10.54
CA GLU A 129 18.18 -10.32 -10.57
C GLU A 129 17.59 -11.23 -11.66
N LYS A 130 16.49 -10.84 -12.32
CA LYS A 130 15.77 -11.70 -13.28
C LYS A 130 16.63 -12.21 -14.45
N ASP A 131 17.70 -11.49 -14.80
CA ASP A 131 18.57 -11.86 -15.92
C ASP A 131 19.69 -12.83 -15.48
N ASN A 132 19.95 -12.95 -14.16
CA ASN A 132 20.95 -13.84 -13.58
C ASN A 132 20.33 -15.10 -12.95
N THR A 133 19.08 -15.00 -12.51
CA THR A 133 18.38 -16.05 -11.75
C THR A 133 16.95 -16.20 -12.27
N SER A 134 16.48 -17.44 -12.42
CA SER A 134 15.10 -17.69 -12.83
C SER A 134 14.09 -17.05 -11.86
N ILE A 135 13.02 -16.47 -12.40
CA ILE A 135 11.93 -15.88 -11.60
C ILE A 135 11.40 -16.85 -10.54
N ASP A 136 11.21 -18.12 -10.87
CA ASP A 136 10.70 -19.12 -9.92
C ASP A 136 11.64 -19.30 -8.72
N SER A 137 12.95 -19.21 -8.93
CA SER A 137 13.95 -19.23 -7.85
C SER A 137 13.91 -17.95 -7.02
N LEU A 138 13.78 -16.78 -7.65
CA LEU A 138 13.65 -15.50 -6.95
C LEU A 138 12.40 -15.44 -6.06
N ILE A 139 11.26 -15.95 -6.55
CA ILE A 139 10.03 -16.07 -5.77
C ILE A 139 10.23 -17.02 -4.59
N LYS A 140 10.83 -18.19 -4.82
CA LYS A 140 11.10 -19.17 -3.77
C LYS A 140 12.08 -18.62 -2.72
N GLU A 141 13.05 -17.82 -3.11
CA GLU A 141 13.96 -17.18 -2.17
C GLU A 141 13.27 -16.09 -1.34
N SER A 142 12.31 -15.39 -1.93
CA SER A 142 11.57 -14.30 -1.29
C SER A 142 10.48 -14.81 -0.33
N CYS A 143 9.74 -15.85 -0.73
CA CYS A 143 8.56 -16.34 -0.02
C CYS A 143 8.66 -17.82 0.39
N GLY A 144 9.85 -18.43 0.34
CA GLY A 144 10.03 -19.89 0.48
C GLY A 144 9.47 -20.50 1.76
N GLU A 145 9.57 -19.79 2.88
CA GLU A 145 8.99 -20.21 4.17
C GLU A 145 7.44 -20.24 4.17
N PHE A 146 6.83 -19.60 3.17
CA PHE A 146 5.39 -19.50 3.01
C PHE A 146 4.82 -20.51 2.02
N TYR A 147 5.64 -21.40 1.45
CA TYR A 147 5.22 -22.46 0.52
C TYR A 147 4.47 -23.60 1.23
N VAL A 148 3.27 -23.32 1.73
CA VAL A 148 2.44 -24.27 2.48
C VAL A 148 0.98 -24.24 2.03
N PRO A 149 0.21 -25.34 2.22
CA PRO A 149 -1.22 -25.37 1.95
C PRO A 149 -2.00 -24.35 2.79
N GLU A 150 -3.12 -23.83 2.26
CA GLU A 150 -3.95 -22.80 2.92
C GLU A 150 -4.49 -23.22 4.30
N ASN A 151 -4.83 -24.51 4.44
CA ASN A 151 -5.37 -25.07 5.69
C ASN A 151 -4.31 -25.27 6.79
N THR A 152 -3.06 -24.85 6.57
CA THR A 152 -2.02 -24.91 7.59
C THR A 152 -2.33 -23.87 8.66
N GLN A 153 -2.81 -24.33 9.82
CA GLN A 153 -3.11 -23.45 10.96
C GLN A 153 -1.89 -22.60 11.28
N THR A 154 -2.05 -21.30 11.19
CA THR A 154 -1.04 -20.34 11.56
C THR A 154 -1.65 -19.17 12.29
N GLU A 155 -0.84 -18.56 13.14
CA GLU A 155 -1.20 -17.31 13.78
C GLU A 155 -1.61 -16.27 12.74
N SER A 156 -2.57 -15.41 13.11
CA SER A 156 -3.16 -14.42 12.20
C SER A 156 -2.12 -13.52 11.51
N PHE A 157 -1.05 -13.17 12.21
CA PHE A 157 0.07 -12.40 11.65
C PHE A 157 0.84 -13.18 10.58
N THR A 158 1.21 -14.43 10.86
CA THR A 158 1.91 -15.30 9.90
C THR A 158 1.07 -15.55 8.65
N TRP A 159 -0.25 -15.73 8.81
CA TRP A 159 -1.17 -15.85 7.68
C TRP A 159 -1.19 -14.58 6.81
N ARG A 160 -1.20 -13.40 7.44
CA ARG A 160 -1.13 -12.13 6.72
C ARG A 160 0.19 -11.98 5.96
N ALA A 161 1.33 -12.15 6.64
CA ALA A 161 2.66 -12.04 6.04
C ALA A 161 2.82 -12.95 4.81
N ARG A 162 2.29 -14.18 4.88
CA ARG A 162 2.24 -15.12 3.75
C ARG A 162 1.52 -14.55 2.53
N ARG A 163 0.29 -14.07 2.72
CA ARG A 163 -0.52 -13.50 1.64
C ARG A 163 0.15 -12.27 1.04
N GLN A 164 0.76 -11.44 1.89
CA GLN A 164 1.42 -10.22 1.46
C GLN A 164 2.74 -10.48 0.73
N CYS A 165 3.45 -11.56 1.05
CA CYS A 165 4.63 -11.94 0.27
C CYS A 165 4.28 -12.25 -1.18
N PHE A 166 3.27 -13.09 -1.42
CA PHE A 166 2.84 -13.41 -2.79
C PHE A 166 2.16 -12.23 -3.48
N HIS A 167 1.47 -11.37 -2.74
CA HIS A 167 0.98 -10.09 -3.24
C HIS A 167 2.12 -9.20 -3.76
N ALA A 168 3.17 -9.01 -2.95
CA ALA A 168 4.39 -8.28 -3.29
C ALA A 168 5.10 -8.87 -4.52
N VAL A 169 5.11 -10.20 -4.65
CA VAL A 169 5.62 -10.88 -5.85
C VAL A 169 4.86 -10.45 -7.09
N GLY A 170 3.53 -10.31 -7.03
CA GLY A 170 2.73 -9.81 -8.15
C GLY A 170 3.17 -8.42 -8.62
N HIS A 171 3.31 -7.48 -7.68
CA HIS A 171 3.86 -6.15 -7.97
C HIS A 171 5.26 -6.23 -8.58
N ALA A 172 6.11 -7.10 -8.03
CA ALA A 172 7.48 -7.24 -8.46
C ALA A 172 7.63 -7.83 -9.86
N LEU A 173 6.73 -8.75 -10.26
CA LEU A 173 6.67 -9.27 -11.62
C LEU A 173 6.30 -8.19 -12.61
N MET A 174 5.31 -7.35 -12.30
CA MET A 174 4.96 -6.20 -13.14
C MET A 174 6.14 -5.25 -13.31
N TYR A 175 6.85 -4.93 -12.23
CA TYR A 175 8.04 -4.09 -12.30
C TYR A 175 9.18 -4.74 -13.13
N ALA A 176 9.50 -6.01 -12.85
CA ALA A 176 10.54 -6.78 -13.54
C ALA A 176 10.29 -6.93 -15.05
N TYR A 177 9.02 -7.02 -15.46
CA TYR A 177 8.60 -7.14 -16.85
C TYR A 177 8.10 -5.82 -17.45
N LYS A 178 8.41 -4.67 -16.82
CA LYS A 178 8.07 -3.33 -17.34
C LYS A 178 6.59 -3.20 -17.71
N ASN A 179 5.72 -3.65 -16.81
CA ASN A 179 4.27 -3.65 -16.93
C ASN A 179 3.72 -4.47 -18.13
N ASP A 180 4.50 -5.42 -18.64
CA ASP A 180 4.02 -6.39 -19.62
C ASP A 180 3.23 -7.51 -18.92
N LEU A 181 1.90 -7.39 -18.97
CA LEU A 181 0.97 -8.35 -18.37
C LEU A 181 1.17 -9.78 -18.91
N SER A 182 1.50 -9.94 -20.20
CA SER A 182 1.68 -11.25 -20.82
C SER A 182 2.92 -11.99 -20.29
N GLN A 183 3.90 -11.26 -19.77
CA GLN A 183 5.09 -11.82 -19.13
C GLN A 183 4.96 -11.89 -17.60
N ALA A 184 4.29 -10.91 -16.98
CA ALA A 184 4.16 -10.82 -15.53
C ALA A 184 3.17 -11.82 -14.92
N LEU A 185 2.09 -12.18 -15.61
CA LEU A 185 1.04 -13.05 -15.07
C LEU A 185 1.40 -14.56 -15.08
N PRO A 186 2.05 -15.15 -16.11
CA PRO A 186 2.34 -16.58 -16.13
C PRO A 186 3.13 -17.13 -14.93
N PRO A 187 4.11 -16.42 -14.33
CA PRO A 187 4.76 -16.86 -13.10
C PRO A 187 3.80 -17.09 -11.94
N CYS A 188 2.75 -16.28 -11.79
CA CYS A 188 1.72 -16.52 -10.79
C CYS A 188 1.01 -17.85 -11.02
N GLY A 189 0.72 -18.20 -12.28
CA GLY A 189 0.09 -19.46 -12.68
C GLY A 189 0.88 -20.73 -12.31
N ARG A 190 2.21 -20.60 -12.13
CA ARG A 190 3.08 -21.73 -11.76
C ARG A 190 3.13 -21.99 -10.25
N LEU A 191 2.54 -21.14 -9.42
CA LEU A 191 2.56 -21.34 -7.96
C LEU A 191 1.71 -22.56 -7.57
N PRO A 192 2.19 -23.39 -6.62
CA PRO A 192 1.60 -24.71 -6.38
C PRO A 192 0.20 -24.66 -5.76
N TYR A 193 -0.12 -23.63 -4.98
CA TYR A 193 -1.39 -23.52 -4.27
C TYR A 193 -2.23 -22.37 -4.80
N GLU A 194 -3.54 -22.58 -4.90
CA GLU A 194 -4.52 -21.62 -5.45
C GLU A 194 -4.43 -20.25 -4.75
N TRP A 195 -4.44 -20.22 -3.42
CA TRP A 195 -4.32 -18.97 -2.67
C TRP A 195 -3.04 -18.17 -2.98
N MET A 196 -1.94 -18.83 -3.35
CA MET A 196 -0.70 -18.16 -3.76
C MET A 196 -0.84 -17.59 -5.16
N ARG A 197 -1.41 -18.36 -6.10
CA ARG A 197 -1.68 -17.90 -7.46
C ARG A 197 -2.59 -16.68 -7.44
N ASP A 198 -3.65 -16.73 -6.65
CA ASP A 198 -4.63 -15.66 -6.49
C ASP A 198 -4.00 -14.40 -5.90
N ARG A 199 -3.20 -14.53 -4.83
CA ARG A 199 -2.52 -13.37 -4.23
C ARG A 199 -1.46 -12.76 -5.14
N CYS A 200 -0.72 -13.59 -5.87
CA CYS A 200 0.21 -13.11 -6.89
C CYS A 200 -0.52 -12.36 -8.02
N ALA A 201 -1.57 -12.95 -8.60
CA ALA A 201 -2.35 -12.31 -9.64
C ALA A 201 -3.03 -11.02 -9.16
N TYR A 202 -3.53 -11.00 -7.92
CA TYR A 202 -4.08 -9.80 -7.29
C TYR A 202 -3.05 -8.65 -7.28
N GLY A 203 -1.78 -8.90 -6.96
CA GLY A 203 -0.72 -7.88 -7.03
C GLY A 203 -0.41 -7.41 -8.45
N VAL A 204 -0.41 -8.32 -9.43
CA VAL A 204 -0.23 -7.98 -10.85
C VAL A 204 -1.33 -7.02 -11.31
N PHE A 205 -2.60 -7.34 -11.01
CA PHE A 205 -3.73 -6.49 -11.42
C PHE A 205 -3.85 -5.22 -10.59
N MET A 206 -3.45 -5.23 -9.31
CA MET A 206 -3.36 -4.01 -8.52
C MET A 206 -2.40 -3.02 -9.16
N GLU A 207 -1.18 -3.47 -9.48
CA GLU A 207 -0.19 -2.62 -10.16
C GLU A 207 -0.73 -2.09 -11.48
N LEU A 208 -1.34 -2.95 -12.30
CA LEU A 208 -1.96 -2.58 -13.57
C LEU A 208 -3.03 -1.49 -13.38
N SER A 209 -3.83 -1.58 -12.31
CA SER A 209 -4.95 -0.67 -12.04
C SER A 209 -4.55 0.77 -11.75
N TYR A 210 -3.29 1.02 -11.40
CA TYR A 210 -2.75 2.34 -11.12
C TYR A 210 -2.00 2.98 -12.30
N LEU A 211 -1.73 2.23 -13.38
CA LEU A 211 -0.95 2.75 -14.51
C LEU A 211 -1.68 3.81 -15.35
N TYR A 212 -2.97 4.09 -15.07
CA TYR A 212 -3.68 5.23 -15.66
C TYR A 212 -3.10 6.58 -15.18
N ASP A 213 -2.43 6.61 -14.02
CA ASP A 213 -1.79 7.81 -13.47
C ASP A 213 -0.34 7.89 -13.96
N PRO A 214 0.03 8.85 -14.82
CA PRO A 214 1.41 8.99 -15.31
C PRO A 214 2.43 9.28 -14.20
N SER A 215 1.98 9.74 -13.03
CA SER A 215 2.85 9.95 -11.87
C SER A 215 3.14 8.67 -11.07
N TYR A 216 2.38 7.59 -11.33
CA TYR A 216 2.60 6.29 -10.70
C TYR A 216 3.71 5.48 -11.40
N SER A 217 3.83 5.57 -12.73
CA SER A 217 4.70 4.70 -13.54
C SER A 217 5.77 5.45 -14.33
N VAL A 218 6.44 6.44 -13.71
CA VAL A 218 7.50 7.22 -14.36
C VAL A 218 8.56 6.29 -14.98
N GLY A 219 8.59 6.22 -16.32
CA GLY A 219 9.58 5.46 -17.10
C GLY A 219 9.15 4.08 -17.60
N ASN A 220 7.95 3.56 -17.26
CA ASN A 220 7.45 2.27 -17.75
C ASN A 220 5.96 2.35 -18.16
N GLU A 221 5.70 2.82 -19.39
CA GLU A 221 4.36 2.78 -19.98
C GLU A 221 3.94 1.32 -20.23
N SER A 222 2.69 0.97 -19.90
CA SER A 222 2.13 -0.35 -20.25
C SER A 222 1.41 -0.27 -21.60
N PRO A 223 1.60 -1.25 -22.50
CA PRO A 223 0.83 -1.31 -23.74
C PRO A 223 -0.64 -1.70 -23.51
N TYR A 224 -1.01 -2.14 -22.31
CA TYR A 224 -2.32 -2.70 -22.00
C TYR A 224 -3.32 -1.69 -21.42
N VAL A 225 -2.82 -0.60 -20.85
CA VAL A 225 -3.69 0.42 -20.23
C VAL A 225 -4.03 1.48 -21.27
N VAL A 226 -4.95 1.12 -22.16
CA VAL A 226 -5.61 2.06 -23.09
C VAL A 226 -6.77 2.70 -22.36
N GLY A 227 -6.47 3.71 -21.55
CA GLY A 227 -7.48 4.44 -20.80
C GLY A 227 -8.19 3.59 -19.75
N ASP A 228 -9.04 4.28 -19.02
CA ASP A 228 -9.70 3.97 -17.75
C ASP A 228 -10.58 2.70 -17.67
N ASN A 229 -10.43 1.75 -18.58
CA ASN A 229 -11.29 0.58 -18.69
C ASN A 229 -10.53 -0.74 -18.60
N MET A 230 -10.21 -1.14 -17.37
CA MET A 230 -9.66 -2.47 -17.09
C MET A 230 -10.59 -3.62 -17.52
N ALA A 231 -11.89 -3.40 -17.75
CA ALA A 231 -12.79 -4.47 -18.22
C ALA A 231 -12.34 -5.02 -19.57
N LEU A 232 -11.77 -4.18 -20.45
CA LEU A 232 -11.20 -4.62 -21.74
C LEU A 232 -10.02 -5.57 -21.58
N VAL A 233 -9.27 -5.45 -20.47
CA VAL A 233 -8.18 -6.36 -20.12
C VAL A 233 -8.73 -7.61 -19.44
N CYS A 234 -9.68 -7.46 -18.53
CA CYS A 234 -10.18 -8.57 -17.71
C CYS A 234 -11.14 -9.50 -18.44
N GLU A 235 -12.00 -8.99 -19.32
CA GLU A 235 -13.05 -9.79 -19.95
C GLU A 235 -12.51 -10.94 -20.82
N PRO A 236 -11.42 -10.77 -21.60
CA PRO A 236 -10.85 -11.86 -22.39
C PRO A 236 -10.08 -12.90 -21.57
N LEU A 237 -9.79 -12.66 -20.29
CA LEU A 237 -9.00 -13.59 -19.47
C LEU A 237 -9.75 -14.90 -19.21
N THR A 238 -9.05 -16.02 -19.33
CA THR A 238 -9.54 -17.33 -18.88
C THR A 238 -9.13 -17.59 -17.44
N ASP A 239 -7.84 -17.38 -17.14
CA ASP A 239 -7.28 -17.51 -15.80
C ASP A 239 -7.27 -16.16 -15.09
N PHE A 240 -7.42 -16.19 -13.77
CA PHE A 240 -7.37 -15.01 -12.90
C PHE A 240 -8.39 -13.89 -13.18
N LYS A 241 -9.44 -14.17 -13.97
CA LYS A 241 -10.48 -13.19 -14.30
C LYS A 241 -11.17 -12.62 -13.05
N SER A 242 -11.32 -13.43 -11.99
CA SER A 242 -11.85 -12.95 -10.71
C SER A 242 -10.95 -11.88 -10.08
N GLN A 243 -9.64 -12.14 -10.00
CA GLN A 243 -8.68 -11.21 -9.42
C GLN A 243 -8.57 -9.92 -10.25
N CYS A 244 -8.66 -10.02 -11.58
CA CYS A 244 -8.70 -8.84 -12.45
C CYS A 244 -9.99 -8.03 -12.23
N ALA A 245 -11.14 -8.71 -12.12
CA ALA A 245 -12.45 -8.09 -11.95
C ALA A 245 -12.53 -7.21 -10.69
N GLU A 246 -11.84 -7.57 -9.61
CA GLU A 246 -11.76 -6.77 -8.37
C GLU A 246 -11.31 -5.32 -8.67
N PHE A 247 -10.43 -5.11 -9.64
CA PHE A 247 -9.86 -3.78 -9.91
C PHE A 247 -10.61 -2.95 -10.96
N VAL A 248 -11.59 -3.51 -11.67
CA VAL A 248 -12.27 -2.80 -12.79
C VAL A 248 -12.98 -1.54 -12.30
N GLY A 249 -13.84 -1.69 -11.29
CA GLY A 249 -14.58 -0.57 -10.72
C GLY A 249 -13.67 0.44 -10.01
N ARG A 250 -12.66 -0.06 -9.30
CA ARG A 250 -11.68 0.77 -8.61
C ARG A 250 -10.85 1.60 -9.57
N SER A 251 -10.32 1.02 -10.63
CA SER A 251 -9.55 1.74 -11.65
C SER A 251 -10.39 2.83 -12.32
N TYR A 252 -11.66 2.54 -12.63
CA TYR A 252 -12.60 3.54 -13.13
C TYR A 252 -12.80 4.69 -12.14
N PHE A 253 -13.09 4.38 -10.87
CA PHE A 253 -13.31 5.41 -9.85
C PHE A 253 -12.10 6.33 -9.66
N MET A 254 -10.90 5.74 -9.70
CA MET A 254 -9.64 6.45 -9.47
C MET A 254 -9.27 7.37 -10.65
N SER A 255 -9.52 6.93 -11.88
CA SER A 255 -9.35 7.76 -13.08
C SER A 255 -10.43 8.84 -13.23
N HIS A 256 -11.68 8.54 -12.84
CA HIS A 256 -12.82 9.43 -12.91
C HIS A 256 -13.21 9.94 -11.53
N LYS A 257 -12.40 10.88 -11.00
CA LYS A 257 -12.48 11.36 -9.61
C LYS A 257 -13.93 11.57 -9.12
N ASN A 258 -14.32 10.71 -8.18
CA ASN A 258 -15.62 10.69 -7.49
C ASN A 258 -16.84 10.23 -8.32
N ASP A 259 -16.65 9.61 -9.48
CA ASP A 259 -17.76 8.98 -10.23
C ASP A 259 -18.02 7.54 -9.79
N LEU A 260 -18.60 7.41 -8.58
CA LEU A 260 -18.95 6.10 -8.02
C LEU A 260 -19.99 5.37 -8.89
N LYS A 261 -20.94 6.11 -9.46
CA LYS A 261 -21.95 5.54 -10.36
C LYS A 261 -21.32 4.96 -11.62
N GLY A 262 -20.37 5.69 -12.22
CA GLY A 262 -19.60 5.22 -13.37
C GLY A 262 -18.80 3.97 -13.04
N ALA A 263 -18.20 3.88 -11.84
CA ALA A 263 -17.50 2.68 -11.40
C ALA A 263 -18.41 1.44 -11.37
N PHE A 264 -19.62 1.57 -10.80
CA PHE A 264 -20.59 0.46 -10.79
C PHE A 264 -21.04 0.07 -12.20
N LYS A 265 -21.16 1.05 -13.10
CA LYS A 265 -21.48 0.82 -14.51
C LYS A 265 -20.35 0.09 -15.24
N ALA A 266 -19.09 0.43 -14.96
CA ALA A 266 -17.92 -0.25 -15.55
C ALA A 266 -17.92 -1.75 -15.21
N CYS A 267 -18.34 -2.12 -13.99
CA CYS A 267 -18.48 -3.54 -13.63
C CYS A 267 -19.50 -4.31 -14.49
N ALA A 268 -20.50 -3.63 -15.06
CA ALA A 268 -21.51 -4.28 -15.90
C ALA A 268 -20.97 -4.68 -17.29
N GLU A 269 -19.73 -4.29 -17.63
CA GLU A 269 -19.05 -4.72 -18.85
C GLU A 269 -18.43 -6.12 -18.72
N LEU A 270 -18.35 -6.65 -17.49
CA LEU A 270 -17.89 -8.01 -17.24
C LEU A 270 -19.03 -9.01 -17.34
N SER A 271 -18.73 -10.20 -17.85
CA SER A 271 -19.69 -11.31 -17.82
C SER A 271 -19.89 -11.84 -16.39
N PRO A 272 -21.10 -12.30 -16.01
CA PRO A 272 -21.30 -12.97 -14.73
C PRO A 272 -20.40 -14.22 -14.57
N PRO A 273 -19.92 -14.53 -13.35
CA PRO A 273 -20.21 -13.85 -12.08
C PRO A 273 -19.28 -12.66 -11.76
N PHE A 274 -18.37 -12.29 -12.67
CA PHE A 274 -17.27 -11.36 -12.40
C PHE A 274 -17.72 -9.90 -12.23
N ASP A 275 -18.85 -9.53 -12.84
CA ASP A 275 -19.49 -8.24 -12.62
C ASP A 275 -19.83 -8.00 -11.14
N ARG A 276 -20.23 -9.05 -10.42
CA ARG A 276 -20.50 -9.00 -8.98
C ARG A 276 -19.22 -8.87 -8.16
N THR A 277 -18.16 -9.62 -8.51
CA THR A 277 -16.84 -9.49 -7.86
C THR A 277 -16.35 -8.04 -7.92
N CYS A 278 -16.44 -7.42 -9.11
CA CYS A 278 -16.10 -6.02 -9.32
C CYS A 278 -16.92 -5.07 -8.41
N ARG A 279 -18.25 -5.25 -8.34
CA ARG A 279 -19.11 -4.39 -7.52
C ARG A 279 -18.86 -4.52 -6.01
N ILE A 280 -18.39 -5.69 -5.56
CA ILE A 280 -18.00 -5.89 -4.16
C ILE A 280 -16.78 -5.03 -3.81
N ASP A 281 -15.77 -4.99 -4.68
CA ASP A 281 -14.55 -4.20 -4.45
C ASP A 281 -14.81 -2.68 -4.47
N ILE A 282 -15.75 -2.20 -5.30
CA ILE A 282 -16.15 -0.79 -5.28
C ILE A 282 -16.64 -0.37 -3.89
N ALA A 283 -17.38 -1.23 -3.19
CA ALA A 283 -17.83 -0.91 -1.84
C ALA A 283 -16.66 -0.81 -0.84
N GLU A 284 -15.51 -1.46 -1.11
CA GLU A 284 -14.30 -1.27 -0.31
C GLU A 284 -13.72 0.15 -0.43
N ILE A 285 -13.92 0.82 -1.57
CA ILE A 285 -13.58 2.24 -1.74
C ILE A 285 -14.37 3.09 -0.74
N VAL A 286 -15.66 2.78 -0.55
CA VAL A 286 -16.54 3.52 0.36
C VAL A 286 -16.11 3.30 1.81
N ILE A 287 -15.90 2.05 2.25
CA ILE A 287 -15.54 1.76 3.66
C ILE A 287 -14.15 2.26 4.06
N THR A 288 -13.24 2.40 3.11
CA THR A 288 -11.88 2.89 3.40
C THR A 288 -11.81 4.41 3.49
N SER A 289 -12.89 5.12 3.10
CA SER A 289 -12.97 6.58 3.14
C SER A 289 -13.35 7.15 4.52
N SER A 290 -14.02 6.36 5.38
CA SER A 290 -14.57 6.84 6.65
C SER A 290 -14.99 5.68 7.56
N ASP A 291 -14.90 5.86 8.87
CA ASP A 291 -15.53 5.00 9.89
C ASP A 291 -16.92 5.50 10.35
N ASP A 292 -17.28 6.74 9.99
CA ASP A 292 -18.60 7.35 10.22
C ASP A 292 -19.68 6.75 9.29
N PHE A 293 -20.68 6.09 9.89
CA PHE A 293 -21.79 5.46 9.17
C PHE A 293 -22.65 6.45 8.36
N ALA A 294 -22.78 7.71 8.78
CA ALA A 294 -23.50 8.70 7.99
C ALA A 294 -22.78 9.01 6.68
N LYS A 295 -21.44 9.13 6.73
CA LYS A 295 -20.61 9.31 5.54
C LYS A 295 -20.62 8.08 4.64
N LEU A 296 -20.57 6.88 5.21
CA LEU A 296 -20.68 5.64 4.44
C LEU A 296 -22.02 5.53 3.69
N ARG A 297 -23.14 5.87 4.34
CA ARG A 297 -24.46 5.93 3.69
C ARG A 297 -24.48 6.96 2.56
N GLN A 298 -24.00 8.16 2.82
CA GLN A 298 -23.90 9.22 1.81
C GLN A 298 -23.05 8.78 0.61
N GLY A 299 -21.94 8.08 0.85
CA GLY A 299 -21.12 7.47 -0.18
C GLY A 299 -21.91 6.50 -1.04
N CYS A 300 -22.67 5.59 -0.45
CA CYS A 300 -23.50 4.65 -1.21
C CYS A 300 -24.65 5.33 -1.99
N SER A 301 -25.25 6.41 -1.48
CA SER A 301 -26.27 7.16 -2.22
C SER A 301 -25.69 7.79 -3.50
N ALA A 302 -24.39 8.11 -3.54
CA ALA A 302 -23.73 8.63 -4.74
C ALA A 302 -23.60 7.59 -5.87
N ALA A 303 -23.74 6.30 -5.59
CA ALA A 303 -23.82 5.26 -6.62
C ALA A 303 -25.15 5.31 -7.41
N GLY A 304 -26.15 6.00 -6.86
CA GLY A 304 -27.48 6.16 -7.43
C GLY A 304 -28.43 5.00 -7.09
N PRO A 305 -29.75 5.18 -7.32
CA PRO A 305 -30.78 4.27 -6.80
C PRO A 305 -30.67 2.82 -7.27
N GLN A 306 -30.03 2.60 -8.44
CA GLN A 306 -29.81 1.26 -9.00
C GLN A 306 -28.79 0.44 -8.20
N TYR A 307 -27.78 1.09 -7.62
CA TYR A 307 -26.63 0.42 -6.97
C TYR A 307 -26.56 0.69 -5.47
N GLU A 308 -27.36 1.63 -4.95
CA GLU A 308 -27.33 2.03 -3.54
C GLU A 308 -27.53 0.85 -2.58
N LEU A 309 -28.52 -0.02 -2.81
CA LEU A 309 -28.77 -1.17 -1.96
C LEU A 309 -27.59 -2.16 -1.94
N GLU A 310 -27.00 -2.43 -3.11
CA GLU A 310 -25.86 -3.34 -3.25
C GLU A 310 -24.61 -2.78 -2.56
N CYS A 311 -24.37 -1.48 -2.68
CA CYS A 311 -23.33 -0.77 -1.95
C CYS A 311 -23.55 -0.89 -0.44
N LEU A 312 -24.75 -0.55 0.06
CA LEU A 312 -25.08 -0.59 1.49
C LEU A 312 -24.91 -2.00 2.08
N ALA A 313 -25.38 -3.03 1.38
CA ALA A 313 -25.25 -4.43 1.80
C ALA A 313 -23.79 -4.89 1.84
N THR A 314 -22.96 -4.43 0.91
CA THR A 314 -21.54 -4.79 0.88
C THR A 314 -20.74 -4.04 1.95
N VAL A 315 -21.02 -2.75 2.16
CA VAL A 315 -20.50 -1.98 3.30
C VAL A 315 -20.84 -2.69 4.62
N ALA A 316 -22.09 -3.14 4.79
CA ALA A 316 -22.50 -3.87 5.99
C ALA A 316 -21.67 -5.14 6.22
N ARG A 317 -21.45 -5.96 5.19
CA ARG A 317 -20.59 -7.15 5.26
C ARG A 317 -19.16 -6.79 5.65
N ALA A 318 -18.62 -5.73 5.05
CA ALA A 318 -17.24 -5.35 5.27
C ALA A 318 -17.02 -4.78 6.68
N VAL A 319 -17.97 -3.99 7.20
CA VAL A 319 -18.01 -3.53 8.59
C VAL A 319 -18.05 -4.70 9.58
N GLN A 320 -18.91 -5.71 9.33
CA GLN A 320 -18.97 -6.91 10.18
C GLN A 320 -17.63 -7.67 10.21
N ARG A 321 -16.93 -7.71 9.08
CA ARG A 321 -15.61 -8.36 8.94
C ARG A 321 -14.43 -7.51 9.45
N GLY A 322 -14.67 -6.25 9.84
CA GLY A 322 -13.65 -5.35 10.39
C GLY A 322 -12.86 -4.53 9.36
N TYR A 323 -13.27 -4.52 8.09
CA TYR A 323 -12.58 -3.76 7.04
C TYR A 323 -12.74 -2.24 7.18
N ALA A 324 -13.80 -1.77 7.84
CA ALA A 324 -14.02 -0.35 8.16
C ALA A 324 -13.22 0.14 9.39
N GLY A 325 -12.25 -0.65 9.87
CA GLY A 325 -11.47 -0.38 11.08
C GLY A 325 -12.05 -1.05 12.33
N GLU A 326 -11.19 -1.23 13.34
CA GLU A 326 -11.53 -1.97 14.56
C GLU A 326 -12.69 -1.31 15.34
N ALA A 327 -12.77 0.03 15.31
CA ALA A 327 -13.86 0.77 15.96
C ALA A 327 -15.24 0.51 15.32
N ALA A 328 -15.28 0.15 14.03
CA ALA A 328 -16.51 -0.17 13.31
C ALA A 328 -16.83 -1.68 13.35
N ARG A 329 -15.86 -2.52 13.70
CA ARG A 329 -15.97 -3.98 13.64
C ARG A 329 -17.16 -4.51 14.42
N GLY A 330 -17.95 -5.36 13.77
CA GLY A 330 -19.09 -6.05 14.39
C GLY A 330 -20.32 -5.17 14.68
N LYS A 331 -20.29 -3.87 14.33
CA LYS A 331 -21.47 -3.00 14.43
C LYS A 331 -22.46 -3.28 13.29
N ASP A 332 -23.76 -3.18 13.59
CA ASP A 332 -24.82 -3.30 12.59
C ASP A 332 -24.95 -2.00 11.78
N PHE A 333 -24.25 -1.93 10.65
CA PHE A 333 -24.36 -0.80 9.72
C PHE A 333 -25.79 -0.62 9.19
N CYS A 334 -26.49 -1.70 8.87
CA CYS A 334 -27.84 -1.62 8.30
C CYS A 334 -28.84 -0.98 9.27
N ALA A 335 -28.65 -1.13 10.59
CA ALA A 335 -29.49 -0.48 11.59
C ALA A 335 -29.46 1.06 11.51
N SER A 336 -28.39 1.65 10.96
CA SER A 336 -28.26 3.09 10.76
C SER A 336 -29.04 3.64 9.56
N ILE A 337 -29.63 2.76 8.75
CA ILE A 337 -30.38 3.10 7.53
C ILE A 337 -31.85 3.31 7.88
N GLU A 338 -32.50 4.27 7.23
CA GLU A 338 -33.95 4.49 7.35
C GLU A 338 -34.76 3.41 6.63
N SER A 339 -36.00 3.21 7.07
CA SER A 339 -36.94 2.28 6.41
C SER A 339 -37.37 2.86 5.05
N PRO A 340 -37.50 2.08 3.96
CA PRO A 340 -37.54 0.61 3.89
C PRO A 340 -36.21 -0.11 3.55
N LEU A 341 -35.14 0.61 3.23
CA LEU A 341 -33.87 0.02 2.78
C LEU A 341 -33.16 -0.81 3.88
N ARG A 342 -33.43 -0.51 5.15
CA ARG A 342 -32.88 -1.23 6.31
C ARG A 342 -33.01 -2.75 6.21
N GLU A 343 -34.22 -3.25 5.98
CA GLU A 343 -34.49 -4.70 6.00
C GLU A 343 -33.92 -5.39 4.75
N GLN A 344 -33.91 -4.69 3.62
CA GLN A 344 -33.25 -5.17 2.41
C GLN A 344 -31.74 -5.27 2.61
N CYS A 345 -31.10 -4.24 3.20
CA CYS A 345 -29.67 -4.26 3.53
C CYS A 345 -29.30 -5.45 4.40
N LYS A 346 -30.08 -5.72 5.46
CA LYS A 346 -29.85 -6.87 6.35
C LYS A 346 -29.90 -8.18 5.58
N SER A 347 -30.97 -8.40 4.81
CA SER A 347 -31.17 -9.60 3.99
C SER A 347 -30.02 -9.80 2.99
N GLU A 348 -29.69 -8.76 2.22
CA GLU A 348 -28.63 -8.82 1.20
C GLU A 348 -27.24 -9.01 1.80
N SER A 349 -26.96 -8.41 2.96
CA SER A 349 -25.66 -8.52 3.64
C SER A 349 -25.38 -9.92 4.18
N GLN A 350 -26.42 -10.70 4.49
CA GLN A 350 -26.30 -12.06 5.03
C GLN A 350 -26.13 -13.14 3.96
N LYS A 351 -26.37 -12.80 2.69
CA LYS A 351 -26.14 -13.74 1.59
C LYS A 351 -24.65 -14.09 1.50
N PRO A 352 -24.29 -15.38 1.27
CA PRO A 352 -22.91 -15.76 1.06
C PRO A 352 -22.27 -14.89 -0.03
N ALA A 353 -21.01 -14.52 0.19
CA ALA A 353 -20.15 -14.15 -0.93
C ALA A 353 -19.95 -15.45 -1.73
N GLN A 354 -20.89 -15.74 -2.65
CA GLN A 354 -20.71 -16.79 -3.66
C GLN A 354 -19.54 -16.43 -4.55
#